data_AF-A0A368KM56-F1
#
_entry.id   AF-A0A368KM56-F1
#
_cell.length_a   1.000
_cell.length_b   1.000
_cell.length_c   1.000
_cell.angle_alpha   90.00
_cell.angle_beta   90.00
_cell.angle_gamma   90.00
#
_symmetry.space_group_name_H-M   'P 1'
#
loop_
_entity.id
_entity.type
_entity.pdbx_description
1 polymer ?
#
loop_
_entity_poly.entity_id
_entity_poly.type
_entity_poly.pdbx_seq_one_letter_code
_entity_poly.pdbx_strand_id
1 'polypeptide(L)'
;MTLQNASLEEIFPVTFVVNLPSREDRWEAFCERMRDRWPFGRIVRFPAVNGQLAPPPSWWTAGEGAWGCYRSHVQILETCLTSGVERVLIMEDDAFLVEEFEASCHSFFHHLPEQWKMIYLGGQHLQQHLRLPRKINEWVYQPFNVNRTHCYAVQGRETIRSLYQHLNEARDWKEGHHIDHHYGEWHKRNSSGMFVPRKWLVGQIEGLSSITRKKEERNLWWGAEELTCGEISLPMVAVLGLYRGGTSCVTGVLQHLGVELGSHLKPANVNNPTGFFEDDLLGDVCRNIFKEPWLSRDIGSEESVPLLRWWANKRCREAPESSSCLGGKHPILSMLVPELVQAWDNPKFIVVDRPIEESKRSLQNAYWGWPIEAIDYVLPRMLSQRDQALQELNTSRLRVDFTELLREPETVIREIVKFLKLNPSSEQQQEAISFVKKTE
;
A
#
# COMPACT_ATOMS: atom_id res chain seq x y z
N MET A 1 -26.69 0.72 -25.60
CA MET A 1 -27.03 -0.55 -24.92
C MET A 1 -26.41 -0.47 -23.53
N THR A 2 -27.21 -0.61 -22.47
CA THR A 2 -26.68 -0.56 -21.10
C THR A 2 -25.89 -1.86 -20.84
N LEU A 3 -24.72 -1.75 -20.20
CA LEU A 3 -23.84 -2.90 -19.95
C LEU A 3 -24.50 -3.98 -19.09
N GLN A 4 -25.53 -3.62 -18.34
CA GLN A 4 -26.24 -4.49 -17.40
C GLN A 4 -26.97 -5.67 -18.08
N ASN A 5 -27.29 -5.54 -19.38
CA ASN A 5 -28.03 -6.53 -20.15
C ASN A 5 -27.25 -7.06 -21.37
N ALA A 6 -26.01 -6.64 -21.56
CA ALA A 6 -25.16 -7.11 -22.66
C ALA A 6 -24.52 -8.45 -22.27
N SER A 7 -24.36 -9.37 -23.23
CA SER A 7 -23.51 -10.54 -23.01
C SER A 7 -22.05 -10.09 -22.84
N LEU A 8 -21.23 -10.85 -22.09
CA LEU A 8 -19.81 -10.50 -21.92
C LEU A 8 -19.08 -10.40 -23.29
N GLU A 9 -19.47 -11.24 -24.26
CA GLU A 9 -19.01 -11.18 -25.64
C GLU A 9 -19.29 -9.83 -26.32
N GLU A 10 -20.50 -9.29 -26.15
CA GLU A 10 -20.89 -7.97 -26.66
C GLU A 10 -20.18 -6.83 -25.93
N ILE A 11 -19.79 -7.04 -24.66
CA ILE A 11 -19.04 -6.02 -23.93
C ILE A 11 -17.69 -5.83 -24.61
N PHE A 12 -16.91 -6.87 -24.89
CA PHE A 12 -15.62 -6.73 -25.57
C PHE A 12 -15.56 -7.61 -26.81
N PRO A 13 -15.90 -7.06 -28.00
CA PRO A 13 -15.92 -7.86 -29.23
C PRO A 13 -14.52 -8.33 -29.66
N VAL A 14 -13.47 -7.60 -29.26
CA VAL A 14 -12.07 -7.91 -29.54
C VAL A 14 -11.23 -7.79 -28.27
N THR A 15 -10.40 -8.80 -28.06
CA THR A 15 -9.35 -8.81 -27.04
C THR A 15 -7.99 -8.92 -27.70
N PHE A 16 -7.12 -7.93 -27.50
CA PHE A 16 -5.73 -8.02 -27.95
C PHE A 16 -4.85 -8.66 -26.89
N VAL A 17 -4.01 -9.60 -27.29
CA VAL A 17 -3.04 -10.25 -26.41
C VAL A 17 -1.63 -9.97 -26.91
N VAL A 18 -0.87 -9.23 -26.12
CA VAL A 18 0.53 -8.90 -26.39
C VAL A 18 1.37 -10.16 -26.20
N ASN A 19 1.99 -10.63 -27.28
CA ASN A 19 2.88 -11.78 -27.26
C ASN A 19 4.02 -11.58 -28.26
N LEU A 20 5.25 -11.89 -27.86
CA LEU A 20 6.40 -11.86 -28.77
C LEU A 20 6.24 -12.94 -29.85
N PRO A 21 6.36 -12.63 -31.15
CA PRO A 21 6.22 -13.62 -32.21
C PRO A 21 7.15 -14.84 -32.04
N SER A 22 8.35 -14.62 -31.51
CA SER A 22 9.34 -15.68 -31.22
C SER A 22 9.00 -16.56 -30.01
N ARG A 23 7.94 -16.25 -29.25
CA ARG A 23 7.49 -16.99 -28.06
C ARG A 23 6.15 -17.68 -28.32
N GLU A 24 6.16 -18.59 -29.30
CA GLU A 24 5.01 -19.45 -29.62
C GLU A 24 4.64 -20.36 -28.43
N ASP A 25 5.65 -20.79 -27.66
CA ASP A 25 5.47 -21.54 -26.40
C ASP A 25 4.54 -20.81 -25.42
N ARG A 26 4.77 -19.51 -25.19
CA ARG A 26 3.91 -18.69 -24.30
C ARG A 26 2.52 -18.50 -24.87
N TRP A 27 2.42 -18.34 -26.19
CA TRP A 27 1.14 -18.18 -26.89
C TRP A 27 0.27 -19.44 -26.79
N GLU A 28 0.84 -20.62 -27.01
CA GLU A 28 0.15 -21.89 -26.86
C GLU A 28 -0.32 -22.10 -25.41
N ALA A 29 0.57 -21.85 -24.45
CA ALA A 29 0.23 -21.93 -23.04
C ALA A 29 -0.89 -20.96 -22.64
N PHE A 30 -0.88 -19.73 -23.18
CA PHE A 30 -1.95 -18.75 -23.00
C PHE A 30 -3.28 -19.27 -23.57
N CYS A 31 -3.28 -19.75 -24.82
CA CYS A 31 -4.47 -20.29 -25.46
C CYS A 31 -5.08 -21.45 -24.66
N GLU A 32 -4.24 -22.34 -24.13
CA GLU A 32 -4.67 -23.44 -23.26
C GLU A 32 -5.35 -22.92 -21.98
N ARG A 33 -4.80 -21.89 -21.33
CA ARG A 33 -5.38 -21.28 -20.12
C ARG A 33 -6.75 -20.63 -20.36
N MET A 34 -6.98 -20.14 -21.58
CA MET A 34 -8.23 -19.45 -21.97
C MET A 34 -9.29 -20.40 -22.54
N ARG A 35 -8.90 -21.59 -22.99
CA ARG A 35 -9.79 -22.57 -23.63
C ARG A 35 -11.00 -22.86 -22.73
N ASP A 36 -12.19 -22.74 -23.31
CA ASP A 36 -13.49 -23.00 -22.66
C ASP A 36 -13.81 -22.15 -21.41
N ARG A 37 -12.97 -21.15 -21.10
CA ARG A 37 -13.09 -20.30 -19.91
C ARG A 37 -13.22 -18.81 -20.23
N TRP A 38 -12.94 -18.41 -21.47
CA TRP A 38 -12.96 -17.02 -21.91
C TRP A 38 -14.37 -16.61 -22.39
N PRO A 39 -15.07 -15.71 -21.68
CA PRO A 39 -16.46 -15.35 -21.99
C PRO A 39 -16.60 -14.11 -22.88
N PHE A 40 -15.49 -13.45 -23.22
CA PHE A 40 -15.52 -12.24 -24.07
C PHE A 40 -15.32 -12.60 -25.54
N GLY A 41 -15.41 -11.58 -26.40
CA GLY A 41 -15.19 -11.74 -27.83
C GLY A 41 -13.78 -12.20 -28.20
N ARG A 42 -13.59 -12.29 -29.51
CA ARG A 42 -12.44 -12.96 -30.13
C ARG A 42 -11.10 -12.45 -29.57
N ILE A 43 -10.27 -13.41 -29.21
CA ILE A 43 -8.86 -13.19 -28.88
C ILE A 43 -8.05 -12.99 -30.18
N VAL A 44 -7.27 -11.93 -30.24
CA VAL A 44 -6.37 -11.57 -31.34
C VAL A 44 -4.95 -11.46 -30.79
N ARG A 45 -4.06 -12.34 -31.28
CA ARG A 45 -2.63 -12.26 -31.01
C ARG A 45 -2.08 -10.96 -31.60
N PHE A 46 -1.58 -10.07 -30.74
CA PHE A 46 -0.93 -8.83 -31.14
C PHE A 46 0.59 -9.02 -31.08
N PRO A 47 1.32 -8.81 -32.20
CA PRO A 47 2.76 -9.05 -32.25
C PRO A 47 3.49 -8.00 -31.38
N ALA A 48 4.03 -8.44 -30.25
CA ALA A 48 4.77 -7.56 -29.35
C ALA A 48 6.06 -7.06 -29.98
N VAL A 49 6.43 -5.83 -29.67
CA VAL A 49 7.71 -5.21 -30.04
C VAL A 49 8.82 -5.84 -29.21
N ASN A 50 9.80 -6.42 -29.89
CA ASN A 50 11.03 -6.87 -29.24
C ASN A 50 11.97 -5.68 -29.04
N GLY A 51 12.10 -5.22 -27.79
CA GLY A 51 12.95 -4.08 -27.46
C GLY A 51 14.45 -4.31 -27.65
N GLN A 52 14.93 -5.54 -27.82
CA GLN A 52 16.32 -5.80 -28.23
C GLN A 52 16.55 -5.46 -29.70
N LEU A 53 15.55 -5.72 -30.54
CA LEU A 53 15.60 -5.45 -31.99
C LEU A 53 15.20 -4.00 -32.31
N ALA A 54 14.33 -3.42 -31.48
CA ALA A 54 13.92 -2.03 -31.55
C ALA A 54 14.33 -1.32 -30.24
N PRO A 55 15.63 -1.02 -30.05
CA PRO A 55 16.17 -0.53 -28.79
C PRO A 55 15.54 0.80 -28.36
N PRO A 56 15.46 1.05 -27.04
CA PRO A 56 14.97 2.31 -26.55
C PRO A 56 15.91 3.48 -26.88
N PRO A 57 15.39 4.71 -26.91
CA PRO A 57 16.22 5.91 -26.92
C PRO A 57 17.02 6.04 -25.61
N SER A 58 18.11 6.83 -25.64
CA SER A 58 19.07 6.94 -24.54
C SER A 58 18.51 7.42 -23.20
N TRP A 59 17.36 8.10 -23.21
CA TRP A 59 16.71 8.60 -21.99
C TRP A 59 15.88 7.54 -21.26
N TRP A 60 15.61 6.39 -21.88
CA TRP A 60 14.87 5.30 -21.25
C TRP A 60 15.81 4.41 -20.44
N THR A 61 15.59 4.36 -19.13
CA THR A 61 16.47 3.63 -18.19
C THR A 61 15.86 2.34 -17.65
N ALA A 62 14.67 2.00 -18.13
CA ALA A 62 13.86 0.88 -17.67
C ALA A 62 14.19 -0.48 -18.32
N GLY A 63 15.16 -0.49 -19.25
CA GLY A 63 15.59 -1.69 -19.96
C GLY A 63 14.76 -2.01 -21.20
N GLU A 64 15.34 -2.82 -22.09
CA GLU A 64 14.79 -3.14 -23.41
C GLU A 64 13.47 -3.91 -23.35
N GLY A 65 13.32 -4.83 -22.41
CA GLY A 65 12.07 -5.59 -22.24
C GLY A 65 10.89 -4.68 -21.90
N ALA A 66 11.08 -3.77 -20.94
CA ALA A 66 10.06 -2.80 -20.56
C ALA A 66 9.75 -1.83 -21.71
N TRP A 67 10.75 -1.47 -22.53
CA TRP A 67 10.53 -0.68 -23.73
C TRP A 67 9.68 -1.41 -24.76
N GLY A 68 9.96 -2.70 -25.00
CA GLY A 68 9.16 -3.54 -25.89
C GLY A 68 7.71 -3.64 -25.44
N CYS A 69 7.47 -3.86 -24.14
CA CYS A 69 6.14 -3.83 -23.54
C CYS A 69 5.46 -2.47 -23.80
N TYR A 70 6.09 -1.36 -23.41
CA TYR A 70 5.58 -0.01 -23.64
C TYR A 70 5.18 0.24 -25.11
N ARG A 71 6.07 -0.08 -26.05
CA ARG A 71 5.82 0.11 -27.48
C ARG A 71 4.68 -0.76 -28.00
N SER A 72 4.54 -1.99 -27.51
CA SER A 72 3.45 -2.89 -27.91
C SER A 72 2.09 -2.34 -27.52
N HIS A 73 1.95 -1.84 -26.28
CA HIS A 73 0.70 -1.23 -25.83
C HIS A 73 0.40 0.09 -26.56
N VAL A 74 1.40 0.94 -26.81
CA VAL A 74 1.21 2.15 -27.64
C VAL A 74 0.69 1.80 -29.03
N GLN A 75 1.26 0.77 -29.69
CA GLN A 75 0.80 0.31 -31.01
C GLN A 75 -0.63 -0.23 -30.99
N ILE A 76 -1.07 -0.87 -29.91
CA ILE A 76 -2.49 -1.26 -29.75
C ILE A 76 -3.38 -0.02 -29.70
N LEU A 77 -3.01 1.01 -28.94
CA LEU A 77 -3.78 2.26 -28.88
C LEU A 77 -3.83 2.94 -30.26
N GLU A 78 -2.73 2.98 -31.01
CA GLU A 78 -2.67 3.48 -32.39
C GLU A 78 -3.60 2.69 -33.32
N THR A 79 -3.58 1.36 -33.20
CA THR A 79 -4.46 0.47 -33.96
C THR A 79 -5.93 0.77 -33.66
N CYS A 80 -6.28 0.97 -32.39
CA CYS A 80 -7.65 1.31 -32.00
C CYS A 80 -8.09 2.67 -32.56
N LEU A 81 -7.22 3.69 -32.48
CA LEU A 81 -7.51 5.04 -32.97
C LEU A 81 -7.70 5.11 -34.48
N THR A 82 -6.96 4.29 -35.23
CA THR A 82 -6.99 4.25 -36.70
C THR A 82 -8.07 3.33 -37.25
N SER A 83 -8.41 2.26 -36.51
CA SER A 83 -9.42 1.27 -36.94
C SER A 83 -10.82 1.54 -36.37
N GLY A 84 -11.00 2.59 -35.56
CA GLY A 84 -12.29 2.96 -34.98
C GLY A 84 -12.76 2.03 -33.86
N VAL A 85 -11.85 1.30 -33.20
CA VAL A 85 -12.19 0.46 -32.05
C VAL A 85 -12.38 1.36 -30.83
N GLU A 86 -13.61 1.44 -30.33
CA GLU A 86 -13.94 2.30 -29.20
C GLU A 86 -13.93 1.59 -27.85
N ARG A 87 -13.91 0.25 -27.84
CA ARG A 87 -13.81 -0.53 -26.62
C ARG A 87 -12.91 -1.73 -26.84
N VAL A 88 -11.88 -1.83 -26.02
CA VAL A 88 -10.81 -2.81 -26.19
C VAL A 88 -10.44 -3.40 -24.84
N LEU A 89 -10.27 -4.72 -24.82
CA LEU A 89 -9.62 -5.45 -23.73
C LEU A 89 -8.21 -5.83 -24.19
N ILE A 90 -7.22 -5.58 -23.34
CA ILE A 90 -5.80 -5.80 -23.62
C ILE A 90 -5.24 -6.71 -22.53
N MET A 91 -4.54 -7.76 -22.95
CA MET A 91 -3.86 -8.70 -22.07
C MET A 91 -2.41 -8.91 -22.47
N GLU A 92 -1.61 -9.38 -21.52
CA GLU A 92 -0.29 -9.97 -21.79
C GLU A 92 -0.41 -11.51 -21.79
N ASP A 93 0.51 -12.18 -22.46
CA ASP A 93 0.51 -13.65 -22.60
C ASP A 93 0.83 -14.41 -21.30
N ASP A 94 1.27 -13.73 -20.25
CA ASP A 94 1.47 -14.30 -18.91
C ASP A 94 0.23 -14.19 -17.99
N ALA A 95 -0.89 -13.70 -18.50
CA ALA A 95 -2.14 -13.66 -17.76
C ALA A 95 -2.75 -15.06 -17.52
N PHE A 96 -3.43 -15.23 -16.38
CA PHE A 96 -4.25 -16.40 -16.09
C PHE A 96 -5.57 -16.03 -15.39
N LEU A 97 -6.61 -16.83 -15.62
CA LEU A 97 -7.95 -16.60 -15.06
C LEU A 97 -8.13 -17.32 -13.72
N VAL A 98 -8.71 -16.65 -12.72
CA VAL A 98 -9.14 -17.28 -11.46
C VAL A 98 -10.25 -18.30 -11.70
N GLU A 99 -10.48 -19.24 -10.78
CA GLU A 99 -11.44 -20.35 -10.98
C GLU A 99 -12.83 -19.88 -11.42
N GLU A 100 -13.45 -18.99 -10.64
CA GLU A 100 -14.79 -18.42 -10.86
C GLU A 100 -14.81 -17.18 -11.77
N PHE A 101 -13.98 -17.15 -12.81
CA PHE A 101 -13.76 -15.98 -13.65
C PHE A 101 -15.04 -15.45 -14.30
N GLU A 102 -15.77 -16.29 -15.04
CA GLU A 102 -16.95 -15.89 -15.80
C GLU A 102 -18.06 -15.34 -14.89
N ALA A 103 -18.41 -16.05 -13.83
CA ALA A 103 -19.40 -15.60 -12.85
C ALA A 103 -18.99 -14.27 -12.20
N SER A 104 -17.70 -14.11 -11.87
CA SER A 104 -17.18 -12.86 -11.29
C SER A 104 -17.20 -11.70 -12.30
N CYS A 105 -16.92 -11.95 -13.57
CA CYS A 105 -17.07 -10.98 -14.64
C CYS A 105 -18.52 -10.54 -14.79
N HIS A 106 -19.49 -11.47 -14.81
CA HIS A 106 -20.90 -11.13 -14.84
C HIS A 106 -21.29 -10.19 -13.70
N SER A 107 -20.94 -10.53 -12.46
CA SER A 107 -21.23 -9.68 -11.30
C SER A 107 -20.56 -8.31 -11.41
N PHE A 108 -19.28 -8.24 -11.82
CA PHE A 108 -18.57 -6.99 -11.96
C PHE A 108 -19.18 -6.08 -13.04
N PHE A 109 -19.37 -6.58 -14.26
CA PHE A 109 -19.88 -5.79 -15.38
C PHE A 109 -21.36 -5.42 -15.24
N HIS A 110 -22.17 -6.27 -14.58
CA HIS A 110 -23.56 -5.94 -14.29
C HIS A 110 -23.68 -4.74 -13.33
N HIS A 111 -22.73 -4.60 -12.39
CA HIS A 111 -22.73 -3.50 -11.40
C HIS A 111 -21.78 -2.35 -11.76
N LEU A 112 -21.13 -2.41 -12.93
CA LEU A 112 -20.20 -1.40 -13.39
C LEU A 112 -20.94 -0.11 -13.77
N PRO A 113 -20.51 1.07 -13.26
CA PRO A 113 -21.07 2.34 -13.70
C PRO A 113 -20.93 2.55 -15.21
N GLU A 114 -21.97 3.08 -15.87
CA GLU A 114 -21.99 3.23 -17.33
C GLU A 114 -20.87 4.13 -17.87
N GLN A 115 -20.53 5.19 -17.13
CA GLN A 115 -19.51 6.18 -17.50
C GLN A 115 -18.11 5.75 -17.06
N TRP A 116 -17.68 4.57 -17.49
CA TRP A 116 -16.30 4.11 -17.28
C TRP A 116 -15.41 4.45 -18.48
N LYS A 117 -14.12 4.63 -18.18
CA LYS A 117 -13.04 4.98 -19.09
C LYS A 117 -11.99 3.88 -19.14
N MET A 118 -11.59 3.37 -17.98
CA MET A 118 -10.57 2.34 -17.86
C MET A 118 -10.92 1.35 -16.74
N ILE A 119 -10.66 0.08 -17.00
CA ILE A 119 -10.88 -1.02 -16.04
C ILE A 119 -9.62 -1.85 -15.95
N TYR A 120 -9.25 -2.28 -14.75
CA TYR A 120 -8.29 -3.37 -14.58
C TYR A 120 -9.03 -4.61 -14.08
N LEU A 121 -8.94 -5.72 -14.81
CA LEU A 121 -9.44 -7.02 -14.34
C LEU A 121 -8.34 -7.80 -13.62
N GLY A 122 -7.09 -7.50 -13.94
CA GLY A 122 -5.90 -7.94 -13.23
C GLY A 122 -4.94 -6.79 -13.05
N GLY A 123 -4.31 -6.72 -11.88
CA GLY A 123 -3.35 -5.66 -11.58
C GLY A 123 -2.78 -5.79 -10.17
N GLN A 124 -2.01 -4.78 -9.79
CA GLN A 124 -1.51 -4.60 -8.44
C GLN A 124 -1.83 -3.17 -7.99
N HIS A 125 -2.56 -3.02 -6.89
CA HIS A 125 -2.72 -1.71 -6.26
C HIS A 125 -1.37 -1.19 -5.77
N LEU A 126 -1.09 0.09 -5.99
CA LEU A 126 0.10 0.78 -5.49
C LEU A 126 -0.26 2.03 -4.70
N GLN A 127 0.74 2.57 -3.98
CA GLN A 127 0.63 3.81 -3.21
C GLN A 127 -0.50 3.79 -2.18
N GLN A 128 -0.77 2.62 -1.60
CA GLN A 128 -1.83 2.42 -0.61
C GLN A 128 -1.67 3.31 0.62
N HIS A 129 -0.42 3.65 0.99
CA HIS A 129 -0.13 4.58 2.09
C HIS A 129 -0.65 6.01 1.85
N LEU A 130 -0.87 6.38 0.58
CA LEU A 130 -1.46 7.68 0.21
C LEU A 130 -2.99 7.60 0.19
N ARG A 131 -3.54 6.59 -0.48
CA ARG A 131 -4.99 6.42 -0.62
C ARG A 131 -5.35 4.98 -0.99
N LEU A 132 -6.38 4.44 -0.34
CA LEU A 132 -6.94 3.13 -0.65
C LEU A 132 -8.00 3.22 -1.77
N PRO A 133 -8.31 2.10 -2.46
CA PRO A 133 -9.45 2.03 -3.36
C PRO A 133 -10.75 2.43 -2.66
N ARG A 134 -11.60 3.22 -3.34
CA ARG A 134 -12.91 3.63 -2.81
C ARG A 134 -13.98 2.64 -3.27
N LYS A 135 -14.74 2.08 -2.34
CA LYS A 135 -15.90 1.22 -2.66
C LYS A 135 -16.98 2.04 -3.37
N ILE A 136 -17.41 1.59 -4.54
CA ILE A 136 -18.53 2.20 -5.29
C ILE A 136 -19.81 1.40 -5.03
N ASN A 137 -19.70 0.08 -5.09
CA ASN A 137 -20.73 -0.87 -4.67
C ASN A 137 -20.04 -2.17 -4.21
N GLU A 138 -20.82 -3.24 -4.00
CA GLU A 138 -20.28 -4.54 -3.56
C GLU A 138 -19.22 -5.13 -4.50
N TRP A 139 -19.36 -4.92 -5.80
CA TRP A 139 -18.55 -5.57 -6.83
C TRP A 139 -17.48 -4.66 -7.41
N VAL A 140 -17.68 -3.34 -7.32
CA VAL A 140 -16.90 -2.33 -8.04
C VAL A 140 -16.24 -1.36 -7.08
N TYR A 141 -14.95 -1.13 -7.30
CA TYR A 141 -14.13 -0.17 -6.57
C TYR A 141 -13.48 0.80 -7.55
N GLN A 142 -13.28 2.04 -7.11
CA GLN A 142 -12.48 3.02 -7.82
C GLN A 142 -11.06 2.99 -7.25
N PRO A 143 -10.04 2.63 -8.05
CA PRO A 143 -8.67 2.57 -7.57
C PRO A 143 -8.06 3.98 -7.44
N PHE A 144 -7.00 4.09 -6.63
CA PHE A 144 -6.13 5.27 -6.64
C PHE A 144 -5.00 5.11 -7.66
N ASN A 145 -4.29 3.99 -7.61
CA ASN A 145 -3.19 3.65 -8.50
C ASN A 145 -3.12 2.12 -8.69
N VAL A 146 -2.98 1.68 -9.93
CA VAL A 146 -2.84 0.27 -10.32
C VAL A 146 -1.67 0.14 -11.27
N ASN A 147 -0.79 -0.81 -10.98
CA ASN A 147 0.29 -1.25 -11.87
C ASN A 147 0.02 -2.65 -12.40
N ARG A 148 0.93 -3.13 -13.26
CA ARG A 148 0.83 -4.34 -14.08
C ARG A 148 -0.27 -4.22 -15.14
N THR A 149 0.12 -4.39 -16.39
CA THR A 149 -0.73 -4.21 -17.58
C THR A 149 -1.25 -5.54 -18.15
N HIS A 150 -1.15 -6.62 -17.39
CA HIS A 150 -1.46 -7.97 -17.84
C HIS A 150 -2.94 -8.19 -18.18
N CYS A 151 -3.87 -7.39 -17.63
CA CYS A 151 -5.27 -7.37 -18.08
C CYS A 151 -6.02 -6.08 -17.73
N TYR A 152 -6.22 -5.22 -18.72
CA TYR A 152 -7.01 -4.00 -18.58
C TYR A 152 -7.88 -3.74 -19.82
N ALA A 153 -8.88 -2.87 -19.66
CA ALA A 153 -9.77 -2.46 -20.72
C ALA A 153 -9.92 -0.94 -20.77
N VAL A 154 -10.18 -0.42 -21.97
CA VAL A 154 -10.38 1.02 -22.22
C VAL A 154 -11.65 1.24 -23.05
N GLN A 155 -12.40 2.28 -22.71
CA GLN A 155 -13.61 2.70 -23.43
C GLN A 155 -13.55 4.17 -23.88
N GLY A 156 -14.01 4.39 -25.10
CA GLY A 156 -14.22 5.68 -25.72
C GLY A 156 -12.99 6.16 -26.48
N ARG A 157 -13.22 6.69 -27.69
CA ARG A 157 -12.16 7.25 -28.54
C ARG A 157 -11.37 8.36 -27.86
N GLU A 158 -12.03 9.19 -27.04
CA GLU A 158 -11.39 10.27 -26.29
C GLU A 158 -10.44 9.73 -25.21
N THR A 159 -10.85 8.70 -24.47
CA THR A 159 -9.99 8.05 -23.47
C THR A 159 -8.77 7.42 -24.12
N ILE A 160 -8.96 6.67 -25.21
CA ILE A 160 -7.86 6.03 -25.95
C ILE A 160 -6.88 7.11 -26.44
N ARG A 161 -7.39 8.22 -26.99
CA ARG A 161 -6.56 9.36 -27.43
C ARG A 161 -5.80 9.99 -26.27
N SER A 162 -6.46 10.19 -25.12
CA SER A 162 -5.84 10.76 -23.93
C SER A 162 -4.71 9.87 -23.39
N LEU A 163 -4.92 8.55 -23.32
CA LEU A 163 -3.88 7.59 -22.93
C LEU A 163 -2.72 7.61 -23.92
N TYR A 164 -3.00 7.61 -25.23
CA TYR A 164 -1.98 7.70 -26.26
C TYR A 164 -1.14 8.97 -26.13
N GLN A 165 -1.78 10.13 -25.95
CA GLN A 165 -1.09 11.41 -25.75
C GLN A 165 -0.24 11.38 -24.48
N HIS A 166 -0.81 10.93 -23.36
CA HIS A 166 -0.08 10.81 -22.09
C HIS A 166 1.17 9.92 -22.20
N LEU A 167 1.06 8.79 -22.91
CA LEU A 167 2.21 7.92 -23.15
C LEU A 167 3.27 8.58 -24.06
N ASN A 168 2.88 9.44 -25.00
CA ASN A 168 3.85 10.11 -25.88
C ASN A 168 4.39 11.44 -25.30
N GLU A 169 3.79 11.95 -24.23
CA GLU A 169 4.26 13.15 -23.53
C GLU A 169 5.29 12.78 -22.46
N ALA A 170 6.56 13.17 -22.69
CA ALA A 170 7.68 12.87 -21.78
C ALA A 170 7.64 13.63 -20.43
N ARG A 171 6.57 14.38 -20.13
CA ARG A 171 6.54 15.37 -19.03
C ARG A 171 6.66 14.76 -17.63
N ASP A 172 6.15 13.55 -17.44
CA ASP A 172 6.06 12.89 -16.11
C ASP A 172 6.93 11.64 -16.00
N TRP A 173 7.91 11.53 -16.88
CA TRP A 173 8.79 10.38 -16.96
C TRP A 173 9.90 10.52 -15.93
N LYS A 174 9.94 9.59 -14.97
CA LYS A 174 11.05 9.49 -14.03
C LYS A 174 11.93 8.32 -14.40
N GLU A 175 13.16 8.37 -13.90
CA GLU A 175 14.10 7.27 -14.05
C GLU A 175 13.48 5.94 -13.56
N GLY A 176 13.63 4.89 -14.36
CA GLY A 176 13.11 3.56 -14.06
C GLY A 176 11.62 3.37 -14.33
N HIS A 177 10.86 4.39 -14.75
CA HIS A 177 9.45 4.22 -15.10
C HIS A 177 9.26 3.24 -16.27
N HIS A 178 8.28 2.34 -16.12
CA HIS A 178 7.77 1.46 -17.19
C HIS A 178 6.32 1.87 -17.50
N ILE A 179 5.68 1.25 -18.50
CA ILE A 179 4.31 1.62 -18.94
C ILE A 179 3.29 1.68 -17.80
N ASP A 180 3.32 0.73 -16.88
CA ASP A 180 2.40 0.67 -15.75
C ASP A 180 2.55 1.87 -14.81
N HIS A 181 3.78 2.35 -14.60
CA HIS A 181 4.04 3.59 -13.87
C HIS A 181 3.46 4.82 -14.60
N HIS A 182 3.52 4.84 -15.94
CA HIS A 182 2.90 5.91 -16.72
C HIS A 182 1.38 5.91 -16.57
N TYR A 183 0.73 4.75 -16.67
CA TYR A 183 -0.70 4.67 -16.35
C TYR A 183 -0.98 5.09 -14.91
N GLY A 184 -0.14 4.68 -13.95
CA GLY A 184 -0.17 5.17 -12.57
C GLY A 184 -0.22 6.70 -12.43
N GLU A 185 0.58 7.44 -13.19
CA GLU A 185 0.53 8.91 -13.20
C GLU A 185 -0.74 9.45 -13.90
N TRP A 186 -1.20 8.79 -14.96
CA TRP A 186 -2.47 9.16 -15.61
C TRP A 186 -3.67 8.98 -14.67
N HIS A 187 -3.68 7.91 -13.86
CA HIS A 187 -4.72 7.62 -12.87
C HIS A 187 -4.93 8.76 -11.88
N LYS A 188 -3.82 9.34 -11.39
CA LYS A 188 -3.87 10.44 -10.42
C LYS A 188 -4.60 11.68 -10.94
N ARG A 189 -4.57 11.89 -12.27
CA ARG A 189 -5.21 13.04 -12.93
C ARG A 189 -6.60 12.72 -13.48
N ASN A 190 -6.87 11.45 -13.77
CA ASN A 190 -8.05 11.00 -14.51
C ASN A 190 -8.83 9.89 -13.78
N SER A 191 -8.82 9.90 -12.46
CA SER A 191 -9.43 8.85 -11.63
C SER A 191 -10.94 8.67 -11.87
N SER A 192 -11.63 9.68 -12.40
CA SER A 192 -13.06 9.59 -12.72
C SER A 192 -13.31 8.65 -13.91
N GLY A 193 -14.09 7.60 -13.67
CA GLY A 193 -14.38 6.54 -14.64
C GLY A 193 -13.37 5.39 -14.63
N MET A 194 -12.51 5.32 -13.61
CA MET A 194 -11.63 4.18 -13.39
C MET A 194 -12.24 3.17 -12.42
N PHE A 195 -12.22 1.89 -12.78
CA PHE A 195 -12.79 0.85 -11.92
C PHE A 195 -11.97 -0.43 -11.88
N VAL A 196 -12.06 -1.14 -10.76
CA VAL A 196 -11.50 -2.46 -10.54
C VAL A 196 -12.54 -3.35 -9.86
N PRO A 197 -12.48 -4.67 -10.06
CA PRO A 197 -13.29 -5.62 -9.30
C PRO A 197 -12.87 -5.61 -7.84
N ARG A 198 -13.77 -6.03 -6.95
CA ARG A 198 -13.47 -6.17 -5.52
C ARG A 198 -12.27 -7.09 -5.23
N LYS A 199 -12.10 -8.14 -6.04
CA LYS A 199 -10.97 -9.07 -6.07
C LYS A 199 -10.47 -9.19 -7.51
N TRP A 200 -9.17 -9.34 -7.72
CA TRP A 200 -8.63 -9.50 -9.07
C TRP A 200 -9.19 -10.76 -9.73
N LEU A 201 -9.62 -10.62 -10.98
CA LEU A 201 -10.17 -11.71 -11.80
C LEU A 201 -9.08 -12.36 -12.67
N VAL A 202 -8.00 -11.62 -12.93
CA VAL A 202 -6.86 -12.09 -13.72
C VAL A 202 -5.57 -11.92 -12.93
N GLY A 203 -4.86 -13.03 -12.72
CA GLY A 203 -3.52 -13.04 -12.14
C GLY A 203 -2.42 -13.04 -13.21
N GLN A 204 -1.18 -12.98 -12.76
CA GLN A 204 0.01 -13.00 -13.63
C GLN A 204 0.91 -14.18 -13.28
N ILE A 205 1.47 -14.86 -14.28
CA ILE A 205 2.48 -15.90 -14.08
C ILE A 205 3.86 -15.25 -14.08
N GLU A 206 4.54 -15.25 -12.93
CA GLU A 206 5.96 -14.95 -12.85
C GLU A 206 6.77 -16.20 -13.20
N GLY A 207 7.41 -16.17 -14.36
CA GLY A 207 8.23 -17.26 -14.86
C GLY A 207 8.60 -17.03 -16.33
N LEU A 208 9.91 -17.10 -16.61
CA LEU A 208 10.56 -16.90 -17.92
C LEU A 208 10.68 -15.43 -18.38
N SER A 209 11.30 -14.58 -17.55
CA SER A 209 12.38 -13.74 -18.09
C SER A 209 13.48 -14.70 -18.58
N SER A 210 14.11 -14.42 -19.71
CA SER A 210 15.05 -15.29 -20.44
C SER A 210 16.29 -15.78 -19.65
N ILE A 211 16.36 -15.56 -18.34
CA ILE A 211 17.57 -15.65 -17.51
C ILE A 211 17.48 -16.68 -16.37
N THR A 212 16.31 -17.14 -15.89
CA THR A 212 16.28 -18.10 -14.75
C THR A 212 15.21 -19.20 -14.85
N ARG A 213 15.65 -20.46 -14.70
CA ARG A 213 14.82 -21.68 -14.56
C ARG A 213 14.23 -21.78 -13.15
N LYS A 214 13.36 -20.85 -12.75
CA LYS A 214 12.55 -21.00 -11.54
C LYS A 214 11.16 -21.55 -11.89
N LYS A 215 10.54 -22.22 -10.92
CA LYS A 215 9.15 -22.73 -10.96
C LYS A 215 8.21 -21.56 -11.27
N GLU A 216 7.19 -21.77 -12.11
CA GLU A 216 6.17 -20.75 -12.38
C GLU A 216 5.46 -20.36 -11.08
N GLU A 217 5.62 -19.10 -10.67
CA GLU A 217 4.93 -18.52 -9.52
C GLU A 217 3.68 -17.80 -10.03
N ARG A 218 2.50 -18.22 -9.57
CA ARG A 218 1.25 -17.56 -9.90
C ARG A 218 1.01 -16.43 -8.91
N ASN A 219 1.02 -15.20 -9.40
CA ASN A 219 0.78 -14.02 -8.60
C ASN A 219 -0.66 -13.54 -8.71
N LEU A 220 -1.28 -13.42 -7.55
CA LEU A 220 -2.56 -12.75 -7.35
C LEU A 220 -2.39 -11.79 -6.17
N TRP A 221 -2.31 -10.50 -6.46
CA TRP A 221 -2.14 -9.46 -5.44
C TRP A 221 -3.42 -9.28 -4.62
N TRP A 222 -3.37 -8.44 -3.58
CA TRP A 222 -4.56 -8.13 -2.80
C TRP A 222 -5.54 -7.30 -3.64
N GLY A 223 -6.81 -7.70 -3.63
CA GLY A 223 -7.89 -6.96 -4.24
C GLY A 223 -8.26 -5.71 -3.44
N ALA A 224 -9.18 -4.93 -3.99
CA ALA A 224 -9.64 -3.70 -3.36
C ALA A 224 -10.40 -3.97 -2.05
N GLU A 225 -11.16 -5.07 -1.97
CA GLU A 225 -11.87 -5.47 -0.76
C GLU A 225 -10.89 -5.84 0.36
N GLU A 226 -9.87 -6.65 0.08
CA GLU A 226 -8.87 -7.04 1.08
C GLU A 226 -8.12 -5.81 1.63
N LEU A 227 -7.83 -4.82 0.78
CA LEU A 227 -7.15 -3.60 1.21
C LEU A 227 -8.01 -2.70 2.10
N THR A 228 -9.33 -2.71 1.92
CA THR A 228 -10.25 -1.76 2.56
C THR A 228 -10.98 -2.35 3.76
N CYS A 229 -11.13 -3.67 3.81
CA CYS A 229 -11.92 -4.39 4.81
C CYS A 229 -11.12 -5.47 5.56
N GLY A 230 -9.78 -5.36 5.56
CA GLY A 230 -8.90 -6.31 6.24
C GLY A 230 -9.20 -6.48 7.74
N GLU A 231 -9.10 -7.71 8.21
CA GLU A 231 -9.27 -8.09 9.62
C GLU A 231 -8.02 -7.84 10.45
N ILE A 232 -8.19 -7.37 11.69
CA ILE A 232 -7.10 -7.23 12.66
C ILE A 232 -7.14 -8.46 13.57
N SER A 233 -6.35 -9.49 13.23
CA SER A 233 -6.40 -10.79 13.90
C SER A 233 -5.52 -10.88 15.16
N LEU A 234 -4.67 -9.88 15.41
CA LEU A 234 -3.78 -9.82 16.58
C LEU A 234 -4.06 -8.56 17.41
N PRO A 235 -3.92 -8.61 18.75
CA PRO A 235 -3.99 -7.44 19.59
C PRO A 235 -2.98 -6.35 19.17
N MET A 236 -3.44 -5.10 19.16
CA MET A 236 -2.64 -3.94 18.76
C MET A 236 -2.21 -3.10 19.97
N VAL A 237 -0.94 -2.69 19.99
CA VAL A 237 -0.39 -1.75 20.97
C VAL A 237 0.13 -0.51 20.26
N ALA A 238 -0.40 0.66 20.61
CA ALA A 238 0.12 1.94 20.16
C ALA A 238 1.03 2.55 21.24
N VAL A 239 2.25 2.92 20.88
CA VAL A 239 3.12 3.73 21.75
C VAL A 239 2.91 5.21 21.41
N LEU A 240 2.36 5.95 22.36
CA LEU A 240 2.03 7.36 22.23
C LEU A 240 3.02 8.21 23.01
N GLY A 241 3.44 9.33 22.45
CA GLY A 241 4.34 10.27 23.10
C GLY A 241 4.90 11.29 22.13
N LEU A 242 5.52 12.32 22.70
CA LEU A 242 6.09 13.41 21.92
C LEU A 242 7.32 12.97 21.12
N TYR A 243 7.64 13.76 20.09
CA TYR A 243 8.99 13.74 19.52
C TYR A 243 10.00 13.96 20.65
N ARG A 244 11.02 13.10 20.71
CA ARG A 244 12.06 13.12 21.75
C ARG A 244 11.49 12.94 23.19
N GLY A 245 10.34 12.29 23.32
CA GLY A 245 9.68 12.00 24.59
C GLY A 245 10.07 10.66 25.24
N GLY A 246 11.10 9.97 24.76
CA GLY A 246 11.49 8.64 25.28
C GLY A 246 10.74 7.46 24.65
N THR A 247 9.87 7.71 23.66
CA THR A 247 9.06 6.67 22.99
C THR A 247 9.89 5.57 22.35
N SER A 248 11.05 5.89 21.76
CA SER A 248 11.95 4.88 21.19
C SER A 248 12.49 3.90 22.24
N CYS A 249 12.85 4.38 23.44
CA CYS A 249 13.34 3.52 24.52
C CYS A 249 12.23 2.55 24.97
N VAL A 250 11.03 3.07 25.23
CA VAL A 250 9.86 2.25 25.59
C VAL A 250 9.51 1.26 24.49
N THR A 251 9.60 1.65 23.22
CA THR A 251 9.30 0.76 22.09
C THR A 251 10.35 -0.35 21.95
N GLY A 252 11.64 -0.05 22.18
CA GLY A 252 12.69 -1.07 22.22
C GLY A 252 12.51 -2.07 23.37
N VAL A 253 12.09 -1.58 24.55
CA VAL A 253 11.66 -2.46 25.67
C VAL A 253 10.54 -3.40 25.22
N LEU A 254 9.49 -2.88 24.57
CA LEU A 254 8.39 -3.71 24.05
C LEU A 254 8.88 -4.77 23.06
N GLN A 255 9.83 -4.43 22.18
CA GLN A 255 10.40 -5.40 21.24
C GLN A 255 11.10 -6.55 21.97
N HIS A 256 11.97 -6.25 22.96
CA HIS A 256 12.63 -7.27 23.77
C HIS A 256 11.63 -8.15 24.55
N LEU A 257 10.49 -7.59 24.97
CA LEU A 257 9.41 -8.32 25.62
C LEU A 257 8.55 -9.15 24.66
N GLY A 258 8.84 -9.14 23.35
CA GLY A 258 8.19 -9.96 22.34
C GLY A 258 7.02 -9.29 21.61
N VAL A 259 6.88 -7.96 21.67
CA VAL A 259 5.94 -7.22 20.81
C VAL A 259 6.51 -7.11 19.40
N GLU A 260 5.75 -7.57 18.41
CA GLU A 260 6.16 -7.61 17.02
C GLU A 260 5.97 -6.23 16.33
N LEU A 261 7.09 -5.60 15.94
CA LEU A 261 7.12 -4.22 15.41
C LEU A 261 7.27 -4.14 13.88
N GLY A 262 7.72 -5.23 13.24
CA GLY A 262 7.99 -5.28 11.81
C GLY A 262 9.47 -5.41 11.47
N SER A 263 9.73 -5.73 10.21
CA SER A 263 11.07 -5.92 9.64
C SER A 263 11.66 -4.65 9.01
N HIS A 264 10.83 -3.64 8.74
CA HIS A 264 11.22 -2.40 8.05
C HIS A 264 11.15 -1.20 8.98
N LEU A 265 12.05 -1.21 9.98
CA LEU A 265 12.16 -0.14 10.96
C LEU A 265 13.21 0.88 10.52
N LYS A 266 12.89 2.16 10.72
CA LYS A 266 13.80 3.28 10.48
C LYS A 266 15.14 3.05 11.19
N PRO A 267 16.28 3.12 10.47
CA PRO A 267 17.59 2.79 11.04
C PRO A 267 18.02 3.79 12.13
N ALA A 268 18.83 3.29 13.06
CA ALA A 268 19.49 4.13 14.06
C ALA A 268 20.39 5.19 13.41
N ASN A 269 20.59 6.32 14.09
CA ASN A 269 21.52 7.36 13.65
C ASN A 269 22.14 8.09 14.85
N VAL A 270 22.98 9.10 14.58
CA VAL A 270 23.67 9.87 15.63
C VAL A 270 22.72 10.52 16.65
N ASN A 271 21.49 10.85 16.24
CA ASN A 271 20.48 11.46 17.12
C ASN A 271 19.68 10.41 17.91
N ASN A 272 19.77 9.13 17.56
CA ASN A 272 19.13 8.03 18.26
C ASN A 272 19.87 6.70 17.99
N PRO A 273 20.99 6.46 18.69
CA PRO A 273 21.90 5.33 18.38
C PRO A 273 21.28 3.95 18.64
N THR A 274 20.29 3.86 19.52
CA THR A 274 19.61 2.60 19.85
C THR A 274 18.48 2.25 18.89
N GLY A 275 18.16 3.13 17.93
CA GLY A 275 17.13 2.91 16.92
C GLY A 275 15.82 3.65 17.18
N PHE A 276 15.09 3.97 16.12
CA PHE A 276 13.80 4.66 16.24
C PHE A 276 12.65 3.72 16.54
N PHE A 277 12.70 2.46 16.11
CA PHE A 277 11.58 1.52 16.23
C PHE A 277 10.29 2.09 15.61
N GLU A 278 10.44 2.81 14.50
CA GLU A 278 9.34 3.37 13.71
C GLU A 278 9.28 2.59 12.41
N ASP A 279 8.16 1.94 12.15
CA ASP A 279 7.90 1.29 10.85
C ASP A 279 7.80 2.36 9.77
N ASP A 280 8.57 2.21 8.69
CA ASP A 280 8.67 3.22 7.63
C ASP A 280 7.30 3.49 6.99
N LEU A 281 6.52 2.43 6.77
CA LEU A 281 5.20 2.50 6.16
C LEU A 281 4.16 3.17 7.07
N LEU A 282 4.17 2.87 8.37
CA LEU A 282 3.35 3.59 9.34
C LEU A 282 3.72 5.07 9.39
N GLY A 283 5.01 5.37 9.31
CA GLY A 283 5.52 6.73 9.21
C GLY A 283 4.99 7.46 7.98
N ASP A 284 4.95 6.80 6.82
CA ASP A 284 4.40 7.36 5.59
C ASP A 284 2.90 7.60 5.70
N VAL A 285 2.14 6.67 6.30
CA VAL A 285 0.72 6.89 6.61
C VAL A 285 0.54 8.09 7.55
N CYS A 286 1.33 8.19 8.61
CA CYS A 286 1.27 9.31 9.55
C CYS A 286 1.56 10.66 8.88
N ARG A 287 2.61 10.71 8.04
CA ARG A 287 2.99 11.92 7.28
C ARG A 287 2.04 12.21 6.12
N ASN A 288 1.29 11.23 5.64
CA ASN A 288 0.18 11.45 4.74
C ASN A 288 -0.96 12.21 5.46
N ILE A 289 -1.25 11.85 6.73
CA ILE A 289 -2.32 12.47 7.52
C ILE A 289 -1.94 13.86 8.04
N PHE A 290 -0.73 14.02 8.59
CA PHE A 290 -0.24 15.27 9.16
C PHE A 290 1.09 15.69 8.55
N LYS A 291 1.18 16.94 8.08
CA LYS A 291 2.41 17.47 7.47
C LYS A 291 3.31 18.14 8.50
N GLU A 292 4.51 17.60 8.65
CA GLU A 292 5.59 18.23 9.40
C GLU A 292 6.07 19.52 8.68
N PRO A 293 6.57 20.54 9.40
CA PRO A 293 6.79 20.58 10.85
C PRO A 293 5.57 21.00 11.67
N TRP A 294 4.52 21.54 11.06
CA TRP A 294 3.39 22.16 11.78
C TRP A 294 2.30 21.19 12.24
N LEU A 295 2.38 19.93 11.79
CA LEU A 295 1.34 18.91 11.92
C LEU A 295 -0.03 19.49 11.52
N SER A 296 -0.07 20.11 10.35
CA SER A 296 -1.32 20.48 9.67
C SER A 296 -1.95 19.21 9.10
N ARG A 297 -3.24 19.02 9.37
CA ARG A 297 -3.98 17.84 8.90
C ARG A 297 -4.28 18.01 7.41
N ASP A 298 -3.94 17.00 6.61
CA ASP A 298 -4.13 16.98 5.16
C ASP A 298 -5.36 16.17 4.75
N ILE A 299 -5.59 15.03 5.41
CA ILE A 299 -6.74 14.15 5.18
C ILE A 299 -7.57 13.91 6.44
N GLY A 300 -8.89 13.78 6.27
CA GLY A 300 -9.86 13.60 7.36
C GLY A 300 -9.93 12.18 7.92
N SER A 301 -10.69 11.99 9.00
CA SER A 301 -10.82 10.69 9.67
C SER A 301 -11.42 9.59 8.78
N GLU A 302 -12.33 9.95 7.86
CA GLU A 302 -12.92 9.02 6.88
C GLU A 302 -11.88 8.37 5.97
N GLU A 303 -10.79 9.06 5.66
CA GLU A 303 -9.69 8.53 4.84
C GLU A 303 -8.56 7.94 5.71
N SER A 304 -8.26 8.53 6.86
CA SER A 304 -7.15 8.08 7.70
C SER A 304 -7.43 6.79 8.48
N VAL A 305 -8.67 6.56 8.92
CA VAL A 305 -9.04 5.31 9.63
C VAL A 305 -8.81 4.08 8.75
N PRO A 306 -9.28 4.02 7.49
CA PRO A 306 -8.96 2.93 6.58
C PRO A 306 -7.46 2.72 6.37
N LEU A 307 -6.66 3.78 6.24
CA LEU A 307 -5.20 3.67 6.09
C LEU A 307 -4.52 3.02 7.31
N LEU A 308 -4.91 3.45 8.52
CA LEU A 308 -4.40 2.88 9.76
C LEU A 308 -4.82 1.42 9.91
N ARG A 309 -6.05 1.07 9.51
CA ARG A 309 -6.55 -0.31 9.54
C ARG A 309 -5.82 -1.18 8.51
N TRP A 310 -5.62 -0.67 7.30
CA TRP A 310 -4.87 -1.35 6.25
C TRP A 310 -3.45 -1.68 6.72
N TRP A 311 -2.76 -0.72 7.34
CA TRP A 311 -1.44 -0.97 7.90
C TRP A 311 -1.48 -2.09 8.96
N ALA A 312 -2.41 -2.03 9.91
CA ALA A 312 -2.52 -3.05 10.96
C ALA A 312 -2.88 -4.45 10.41
N ASN A 313 -3.80 -4.54 9.44
CA ASN A 313 -4.12 -5.81 8.76
C ASN A 313 -2.90 -6.38 8.04
N LYS A 314 -2.12 -5.52 7.38
CA LYS A 314 -0.88 -5.91 6.73
C LYS A 314 0.11 -6.50 7.74
N ARG A 315 0.29 -5.83 8.88
CA ARG A 315 1.14 -6.32 9.96
C ARG A 315 0.66 -7.66 10.53
N CYS A 316 -0.64 -7.87 10.68
CA CYS A 316 -1.20 -9.16 11.13
C CYS A 316 -0.81 -10.32 10.21
N ARG A 317 -0.78 -10.09 8.89
CA ARG A 317 -0.44 -11.12 7.90
C ARG A 317 1.05 -11.39 7.78
N GLU A 318 1.87 -10.37 8.01
CA GLU A 318 3.34 -10.47 7.98
C GLU A 318 3.92 -10.98 9.30
N ALA A 319 3.14 -10.93 10.37
CA ALA A 319 3.57 -11.38 11.69
C ALA A 319 3.87 -12.88 11.67
N PRO A 320 4.99 -13.32 12.30
CA PRO A 320 5.22 -14.72 12.58
C PRO A 320 4.03 -15.37 13.32
N GLU A 321 3.78 -16.66 13.09
CA GLU A 321 2.71 -17.41 13.79
C GLU A 321 2.87 -17.41 15.31
N SER A 322 4.10 -17.20 15.81
CA SER A 322 4.41 -17.09 17.24
C SER A 322 4.08 -15.72 17.85
N SER A 323 3.75 -14.71 17.04
CA SER A 323 3.43 -13.37 17.53
C SER A 323 2.12 -13.35 18.28
N SER A 324 2.15 -12.82 19.52
CA SER A 324 0.97 -12.70 20.38
C SER A 324 0.36 -11.30 20.39
N CYS A 325 1.10 -10.30 19.91
CA CYS A 325 0.71 -8.90 19.91
C CYS A 325 1.58 -8.10 18.92
N LEU A 326 0.99 -7.08 18.29
CA LEU A 326 1.68 -6.17 17.38
C LEU A 326 1.84 -4.80 18.02
N GLY A 327 2.92 -4.10 17.68
CA GLY A 327 3.21 -2.75 18.14
C GLY A 327 3.36 -1.76 17.00
N GLY A 328 2.84 -0.54 17.18
CA GLY A 328 3.05 0.58 16.28
C GLY A 328 3.50 1.81 17.05
N LYS A 329 4.55 2.48 16.55
CA LYS A 329 5.04 3.75 17.10
C LYS A 329 5.34 4.74 15.99
N HIS A 330 4.76 5.93 16.13
CA HIS A 330 5.20 7.15 15.48
C HIS A 330 4.68 8.33 16.32
N PRO A 331 5.44 9.42 16.54
CA PRO A 331 4.97 10.51 17.40
C PRO A 331 3.59 11.07 17.00
N ILE A 332 3.31 11.17 15.70
CA ILE A 332 2.01 11.60 15.13
C ILE A 332 0.83 10.74 15.60
N LEU A 333 1.04 9.46 15.99
CA LEU A 333 -0.04 8.63 16.55
C LEU A 333 -0.69 9.26 17.78
N SER A 334 0.05 10.10 18.52
CA SER A 334 -0.49 10.86 19.66
C SER A 334 -1.64 11.79 19.28
N MET A 335 -1.73 12.21 18.02
CA MET A 335 -2.82 13.03 17.47
C MET A 335 -3.92 12.21 16.79
N LEU A 336 -3.80 10.88 16.79
CA LEU A 336 -4.68 9.96 16.05
C LEU A 336 -5.40 8.97 16.97
N VAL A 337 -5.49 9.25 18.28
CA VAL A 337 -6.12 8.34 19.25
C VAL A 337 -7.55 7.94 18.84
N PRO A 338 -8.45 8.87 18.42
CA PRO A 338 -9.79 8.49 17.97
C PRO A 338 -9.79 7.58 16.75
N GLU A 339 -8.91 7.84 15.79
CA GLU A 339 -8.78 7.02 14.58
C GLU A 339 -8.17 5.65 14.87
N LEU A 340 -7.21 5.55 15.79
CA LEU A 340 -6.63 4.29 16.22
C LEU A 340 -7.68 3.39 16.90
N VAL A 341 -8.52 3.96 17.77
CA VAL A 341 -9.62 3.22 18.41
C VAL A 341 -10.58 2.63 17.36
N GLN A 342 -10.87 3.38 16.29
CA GLN A 342 -11.73 2.92 15.19
C GLN A 342 -11.01 1.91 14.28
N ALA A 343 -9.72 2.10 14.03
CA ALA A 343 -8.97 1.32 13.04
C ALA A 343 -8.48 -0.04 13.56
N TRP A 344 -8.08 -0.12 14.83
CA TRP A 344 -7.26 -1.22 15.38
C TRP A 344 -8.01 -2.15 16.33
N ASP A 345 -9.34 -2.19 16.28
CA ASP A 345 -10.20 -3.15 17.00
C ASP A 345 -9.83 -3.32 18.49
N ASN A 346 -10.06 -2.28 19.29
CA ASN A 346 -9.72 -2.22 20.72
C ASN A 346 -8.20 -2.24 21.03
N PRO A 347 -7.43 -1.27 20.52
CA PRO A 347 -6.00 -1.17 20.81
C PRO A 347 -5.73 -0.85 22.29
N LYS A 348 -4.59 -1.31 22.78
CA LYS A 348 -4.00 -0.85 24.04
C LYS A 348 -3.03 0.29 23.79
N PHE A 349 -2.96 1.25 24.71
CA PHE A 349 -2.08 2.40 24.60
C PHE A 349 -1.00 2.38 25.68
N ILE A 350 0.27 2.46 25.26
CA ILE A 350 1.38 2.80 26.15
C ILE A 350 1.67 4.28 25.96
N VAL A 351 1.35 5.09 26.97
CA VAL A 351 1.49 6.55 26.93
C VAL A 351 2.77 6.93 27.64
N VAL A 352 3.76 7.40 26.88
CA VAL A 352 5.05 7.81 27.43
C VAL A 352 4.97 9.27 27.84
N ASP A 353 5.28 9.52 29.11
CA ASP A 353 5.30 10.83 29.71
C ASP A 353 6.73 11.28 30.00
N ARG A 354 7.00 12.54 29.64
CA ARG A 354 8.25 13.24 29.89
C ARG A 354 7.93 14.73 30.01
N PRO A 355 8.61 15.49 30.89
CA PRO A 355 8.45 16.93 30.94
C PRO A 355 8.65 17.57 29.56
N ILE A 356 7.66 18.34 29.11
CA ILE A 356 7.62 18.90 27.74
C ILE A 356 8.87 19.73 27.42
N GLU A 357 9.39 20.48 28.39
CA GLU A 357 10.56 21.33 28.22
C GLU A 357 11.84 20.53 27.91
N GLU A 358 11.94 19.30 28.39
CA GLU A 358 13.05 18.42 28.02
C GLU A 358 12.92 17.91 26.58
N SER A 359 11.70 17.56 26.15
CA SER A 359 11.43 17.16 24.77
C SER A 359 11.72 18.30 23.79
N LYS A 360 11.30 19.53 24.12
CA LYS A 360 11.60 20.74 23.34
C LYS A 360 13.11 20.94 23.18
N ARG A 361 13.84 20.96 24.29
CA ARG A 361 15.31 21.13 24.30
C ARG A 361 16.00 20.04 23.48
N SER A 362 15.58 18.78 23.66
CA SER A 362 16.15 17.66 22.90
C SER A 362 15.88 17.77 21.40
N LEU A 363 14.69 18.22 20.99
CA LEU A 363 14.34 18.37 19.58
C LEU A 363 15.09 19.53 18.91
N GLN A 364 15.23 20.66 19.61
CA GLN A 364 16.04 21.80 19.16
C GLN A 364 17.51 21.41 18.95
N ASN A 365 18.08 20.63 19.88
CA ASN A 365 19.48 20.20 19.81
C ASN A 365 19.75 19.14 18.73
N ALA A 366 18.73 18.41 18.26
CA ALA A 366 18.90 17.32 17.30
C ALA A 366 19.07 17.80 15.84
N TYR A 367 19.14 19.11 15.57
CA TYR A 367 19.23 19.72 14.24
C TYR A 367 18.20 19.16 13.24
N TRP A 368 16.97 18.92 13.71
CA TRP A 368 15.89 18.29 12.94
C TRP A 368 15.30 19.19 11.82
N GLY A 369 15.77 20.44 11.72
CA GLY A 369 15.32 21.41 10.70
C GLY A 369 13.95 22.03 10.95
N TRP A 370 13.31 21.74 12.08
CA TRP A 370 12.05 22.38 12.46
C TRP A 370 12.29 23.80 13.02
N PRO A 371 11.50 24.80 12.61
CA PRO A 371 11.50 26.11 13.25
C PRO A 371 11.15 25.99 14.74
N ILE A 372 11.74 26.84 15.59
CA ILE A 372 11.49 26.84 17.04
C ILE A 372 10.01 27.09 17.32
N GLU A 373 9.39 27.96 16.55
CA GLU A 373 7.97 28.31 16.64
C GLU A 373 7.07 27.09 16.36
N ALA A 374 7.49 26.23 15.42
CA ALA A 374 6.77 24.99 15.13
C ALA A 374 6.88 24.02 16.31
N ILE A 375 8.06 23.88 16.92
CA ILE A 375 8.27 23.02 18.10
C ILE A 375 7.41 23.50 19.27
N ASP A 376 7.43 24.81 19.56
CA ASP A 376 6.67 25.41 20.65
C ASP A 376 5.15 25.34 20.44
N TYR A 377 4.70 25.36 19.19
CA TYR A 377 3.29 25.20 18.85
C TYR A 377 2.83 23.73 18.88
N VAL A 378 3.62 22.82 18.30
CA VAL A 378 3.19 21.45 18.04
C VAL A 378 3.22 20.58 19.29
N LEU A 379 4.29 20.62 20.09
CA LEU A 379 4.41 19.68 21.22
C LEU A 379 3.31 19.85 22.28
N PRO A 380 2.92 21.08 22.70
CA PRO A 380 1.80 21.25 23.62
C PRO A 380 0.48 20.77 23.03
N ARG A 381 0.25 21.05 21.73
CA ARG A 381 -0.95 20.61 21.01
C ARG A 381 -1.04 19.09 20.94
N MET A 382 0.08 18.40 20.67
CA MET A 382 0.11 16.94 20.66
C MET A 382 -0.26 16.35 22.02
N LEU A 383 0.30 16.88 23.12
CA LEU A 383 -0.03 16.42 24.47
C LEU A 383 -1.51 16.65 24.81
N SER A 384 -2.02 17.87 24.57
CA SER A 384 -3.39 18.21 24.93
C SER A 384 -4.40 17.39 24.14
N GLN A 385 -4.21 17.24 22.83
CA GLN A 385 -5.08 16.44 21.98
C GLN A 385 -5.04 14.95 22.36
N ARG A 386 -3.85 14.40 22.61
CA ARG A 386 -3.67 13.02 23.07
C ARG A 386 -4.43 12.77 24.36
N ASP A 387 -4.17 13.57 25.39
CA ASP A 387 -4.69 13.34 26.73
C ASP A 387 -6.20 13.57 26.79
N GLN A 388 -6.71 14.58 26.06
CA GLN A 388 -8.14 14.80 25.89
C GLN A 388 -8.83 13.59 25.23
N ALA A 389 -8.33 13.14 24.07
CA ALA A 389 -8.93 12.03 23.36
C ALA A 389 -8.88 10.72 24.17
N LEU A 390 -7.77 10.48 24.85
CA LEU A 390 -7.63 9.37 25.78
C LEU A 390 -8.71 9.44 26.86
N GLN A 391 -8.88 10.58 27.53
CA GLN A 391 -9.85 10.76 28.60
C GLN A 391 -11.29 10.55 28.11
N GLU A 392 -11.66 11.12 26.97
CA GLU A 392 -13.02 11.07 26.40
C GLU A 392 -13.41 9.65 25.96
N LEU A 393 -12.48 8.88 25.38
CA LEU A 393 -12.77 7.58 24.78
C LEU A 393 -12.63 6.38 25.74
N ASN A 394 -12.31 6.62 27.02
CA ASN A 394 -12.13 5.58 28.05
C ASN A 394 -11.27 4.38 27.58
N THR A 395 -10.17 4.66 26.88
CA THR A 395 -9.34 3.61 26.26
C THR A 395 -8.52 2.81 27.28
N SER A 396 -8.19 1.55 26.98
CA SER A 396 -7.22 0.77 27.76
C SER A 396 -5.82 1.36 27.61
N ARG A 397 -5.25 1.91 28.69
CA ARG A 397 -3.93 2.57 28.67
C ARG A 397 -3.09 2.31 29.92
N LEU A 398 -1.77 2.33 29.74
CA LEU A 398 -0.77 2.44 30.79
C LEU A 398 0.07 3.69 30.52
N ARG A 399 0.22 4.56 31.54
CA ARG A 399 1.16 5.68 31.49
C ARG A 399 2.52 5.21 31.99
N VAL A 400 3.57 5.56 31.26
CA VAL A 400 4.97 5.22 31.58
C VAL A 400 5.72 6.53 31.71
N ASP A 401 6.11 6.87 32.94
CA ASP A 401 7.02 7.99 33.18
C ASP A 401 8.43 7.59 32.73
N PHE A 402 8.98 8.35 31.78
CA PHE A 402 10.28 8.05 31.20
C PHE A 402 11.42 8.18 32.21
N THR A 403 11.33 9.13 33.15
CA THR A 403 12.34 9.31 34.20
C THR A 403 12.29 8.16 35.20
N GLU A 404 11.09 7.67 35.53
CA GLU A 404 10.92 6.48 36.37
C GLU A 404 11.45 5.21 35.69
N LEU A 405 11.22 5.05 34.37
CA LEU A 405 11.76 3.92 33.62
C LEU A 405 13.29 3.85 33.68
N LEU A 406 13.98 5.00 33.59
CA LEU A 406 15.44 5.05 33.72
C LEU A 406 15.90 4.68 35.13
N ARG A 407 15.21 5.18 36.17
CA ARG A 407 15.58 4.97 37.58
C ARG A 407 15.28 3.56 38.08
N GLU A 408 14.11 3.01 37.73
CA GLU A 408 13.58 1.74 38.24
C GLU A 408 13.02 0.85 37.11
N PRO A 409 13.84 0.47 36.12
CA PRO A 409 13.38 -0.24 34.92
C PRO A 409 12.67 -1.55 35.24
N GLU A 410 13.12 -2.30 36.25
CA GLU A 410 12.53 -3.58 36.64
C GLU A 410 11.07 -3.44 37.12
N THR A 411 10.73 -2.34 37.77
CA THR A 411 9.36 -2.07 38.24
C THR A 411 8.46 -1.70 37.06
N VAL A 412 8.87 -0.71 36.27
CA VAL A 412 8.09 -0.23 35.12
C VAL A 412 7.89 -1.34 34.07
N ILE A 413 8.93 -2.14 33.79
CA ILE A 413 8.83 -3.27 32.85
C ILE A 413 7.83 -4.31 33.34
N ARG A 414 7.78 -4.62 34.64
CA ARG A 414 6.77 -5.55 35.19
C ARG A 414 5.34 -5.03 35.01
N GLU A 415 5.13 -3.73 35.15
CA GLU A 415 3.82 -3.13 34.92
C GLU A 415 3.40 -3.22 33.45
N ILE A 416 4.33 -2.96 32.52
CA ILE A 416 4.10 -3.12 31.07
C ILE A 416 3.71 -4.57 30.76
N VAL A 417 4.48 -5.55 31.25
CA VAL A 417 4.21 -6.98 31.06
C VAL A 417 2.82 -7.35 31.58
N LYS A 418 2.46 -6.90 32.79
CA LYS A 418 1.16 -7.16 33.41
C LYS A 418 0.01 -6.52 32.62
N PHE A 419 0.16 -5.27 32.20
CA PHE A 419 -0.86 -4.54 31.45
C PHE A 419 -1.11 -5.15 30.07
N LEU A 420 -0.04 -5.46 29.35
CA LEU A 420 -0.13 -6.07 28.03
C LEU A 420 -0.48 -7.56 28.08
N LYS A 421 -0.32 -8.21 29.25
CA LYS A 421 -0.48 -9.66 29.48
C LYS A 421 0.53 -10.47 28.66
N LEU A 422 1.77 -10.00 28.62
CA LEU A 422 2.87 -10.67 27.95
C LEU A 422 3.41 -11.81 28.83
N ASN A 423 4.02 -12.82 28.20
CA ASN A 423 4.70 -13.92 28.89
C ASN A 423 6.18 -14.00 28.46
N PRO A 424 6.98 -12.96 28.70
CA PRO A 424 8.38 -12.95 28.29
C PRO A 424 9.20 -13.92 29.13
N SER A 425 10.20 -14.57 28.49
CA SER A 425 11.20 -15.37 29.20
C SER A 425 12.02 -14.51 30.17
N SER A 426 12.68 -15.16 31.14
CA SER A 426 13.61 -14.45 32.05
C SER A 426 14.73 -13.73 31.30
N GLU A 427 15.18 -14.29 30.17
CA GLU A 427 16.18 -13.69 29.29
C GLU A 427 15.63 -12.42 28.61
N GLN A 428 14.44 -12.49 28.01
CA GLN A 428 13.77 -11.34 27.40
C GLN A 428 13.58 -10.18 28.39
N GLN A 429 13.21 -10.49 29.64
CA GLN A 429 13.09 -9.48 30.69
C GLN A 429 14.44 -8.82 31.01
N GLN A 430 15.51 -9.61 31.12
CA GLN A 430 16.85 -9.09 31.39
C GLN A 430 17.41 -8.26 30.23
N GLU A 431 17.14 -8.66 28.99
CA GLU A 431 17.51 -7.88 27.80
C GLU A 431 16.77 -6.54 27.77
N ALA A 432 15.47 -6.55 28.06
CA ALA A 432 14.67 -5.33 28.12
C ALA A 432 15.21 -4.35 29.18
N ILE A 433 15.58 -4.84 30.37
CA ILE A 433 16.20 -4.01 31.43
C ILE A 433 17.57 -3.49 30.96
N SER A 434 18.39 -4.35 30.37
CA SER A 434 19.73 -3.99 29.88
C SER A 434 19.67 -2.97 28.74
N PHE A 435 18.63 -3.03 27.91
CA PHE A 435 18.40 -2.08 26.83
C PHE A 435 18.16 -0.65 27.36
N VAL A 436 17.38 -0.50 28.44
CA VAL A 436 17.16 0.81 29.08
C VAL A 436 18.49 1.43 29.54
N LYS A 437 19.36 0.64 30.18
CA LYS A 437 20.67 1.08 30.68
C LYS A 437 21.66 1.50 29.58
N LYS A 438 21.46 1.05 28.34
CA LYS A 438 22.24 1.48 27.16
C LYS A 438 21.74 2.79 26.54
N THR A 439 20.57 3.26 26.99
CA THR A 439 19.90 4.44 26.46
C THR A 439 20.12 5.68 27.34
N GLU A 440 20.67 5.49 28.55
CA GLU A 440 21.33 6.53 29.35
C GLU A 440 22.63 7.01 28.68
#